data_AF-C0N6R8-F1
#
_entry.id   AF-C0N6R8-F1
#
_cell.length_a   1.000
_cell.length_b   1.000
_cell.length_c   1.000
_cell.angle_alpha   90.00
_cell.angle_beta   90.00
_cell.angle_gamma   90.00
#
_symmetry.space_group_name_H-M   'P 1'
#
loop_
_entity.id
_entity.type
_entity.pdbx_description
1 polymer ?
#
loop_
_entity_poly.entity_id
_entity_poly.type
_entity_poly.pdbx_seq_one_letter_code
_entity_poly.pdbx_strand_id
1 'polypeptide(L)'
;MSVFHRVTLGCLIGLTMTATVHAAPSSNDLMGTWYSEQQQDDETMKWLTRRMDNNRYAALFLVCNGKDLSWVQKETGDWQLENGELVENVSSMEDMNGKKQVPEGKTVTQTYTELNLNGDVLAYQKKGTDKQFEFNRVEDGYQIRCD
;
A
#
# COMPACT_ATOMS: atom_id res chain seq x y z
N MET A 1 -62.78 -34.31 19.54
CA MET A 1 -62.12 -34.15 18.23
C MET A 1 -61.72 -32.70 18.08
N SER A 2 -60.42 -32.46 17.87
CA SER A 2 -59.78 -31.15 17.79
C SER A 2 -60.08 -30.45 16.46
N VAL A 3 -60.13 -29.11 16.44
CA VAL A 3 -59.53 -28.35 15.34
C VAL A 3 -58.91 -27.07 15.90
N PHE A 4 -57.57 -27.04 15.95
CA PHE A 4 -56.77 -25.85 16.22
C PHE A 4 -56.70 -24.99 14.95
N HIS A 5 -57.04 -23.71 15.03
CA HIS A 5 -56.68 -22.73 14.00
C HIS A 5 -55.34 -22.08 14.39
N ARG A 6 -54.34 -22.31 13.55
CA ARG A 6 -52.97 -21.79 13.68
C ARG A 6 -52.95 -20.32 13.25
N VAL A 7 -52.51 -19.44 14.14
CA VAL A 7 -52.11 -18.07 13.81
C VAL A 7 -50.66 -18.12 13.31
N THR A 8 -50.46 -17.91 12.02
CA THR A 8 -49.12 -17.84 11.41
C THR A 8 -48.51 -16.48 11.71
N LEU A 9 -47.59 -16.44 12.68
CA LEU A 9 -46.77 -15.26 12.97
C LEU A 9 -45.67 -15.15 11.90
N GLY A 10 -45.82 -14.22 10.97
CA GLY A 10 -44.80 -13.91 9.97
C GLY A 10 -43.58 -13.26 10.63
N CYS A 11 -42.48 -14.01 10.70
CA CYS A 11 -41.21 -13.49 11.17
C CYS A 11 -40.52 -12.72 10.02
N LEU A 12 -40.60 -11.39 10.05
CA LEU A 12 -39.81 -10.50 9.20
C LEU A 12 -38.35 -10.59 9.62
N ILE A 13 -37.58 -11.44 8.95
CA ILE A 13 -36.12 -11.46 9.06
C ILE A 13 -35.61 -10.25 8.28
N GLY A 14 -35.42 -9.14 8.98
CA GLY A 14 -34.74 -7.96 8.45
C GLY A 14 -33.30 -8.33 8.14
N LEU A 15 -32.98 -8.46 6.85
CA LEU A 15 -31.61 -8.61 6.36
C LEU A 15 -30.90 -7.27 6.56
N THR A 16 -30.37 -7.03 7.77
CA THR A 16 -29.48 -5.90 8.01
C THR A 16 -28.18 -6.18 7.27
N MET A 17 -28.02 -5.60 6.08
CA MET A 17 -26.73 -5.50 5.43
C MET A 17 -25.84 -4.64 6.33
N THR A 18 -25.05 -5.30 7.18
CA THR A 18 -23.96 -4.64 7.88
C THR A 18 -22.94 -4.25 6.82
N ALA A 19 -23.04 -3.02 6.33
CA ALA A 19 -21.95 -2.41 5.60
C ALA A 19 -20.76 -2.38 6.57
N THR A 20 -19.79 -3.27 6.36
CA THR A 20 -18.52 -3.22 7.06
C THR A 20 -17.82 -1.95 6.61
N VAL A 21 -18.02 -0.86 7.34
CA VAL A 21 -17.15 0.30 7.27
C VAL A 21 -15.78 -0.21 7.71
N HIS A 22 -14.91 -0.55 6.75
CA HIS A 22 -13.51 -0.79 7.06
C HIS A 22 -12.96 0.55 7.55
N ALA A 23 -12.58 0.60 8.82
CA ALA A 23 -11.88 1.75 9.36
C ALA A 23 -10.59 1.96 8.54
N ALA A 24 -10.24 3.21 8.27
CA ALA A 24 -8.95 3.52 7.67
C ALA A 24 -7.83 2.90 8.53
N PRO A 25 -6.77 2.35 7.91
CA PRO A 25 -5.66 1.76 8.64
C PRO A 25 -5.00 2.80 9.56
N SER A 26 -4.53 2.37 10.73
CA SER A 26 -3.75 3.22 11.64
C SER A 26 -2.28 3.31 11.22
N SER A 27 -1.53 4.27 11.76
CA SER A 27 -0.08 4.36 11.52
C SER A 27 0.64 3.06 11.88
N ASN A 28 0.26 2.41 13.00
CA ASN A 28 0.86 1.14 13.42
C ASN A 28 0.62 0.03 12.40
N ASP A 29 -0.55 0.02 11.75
CA ASP A 29 -0.86 -0.97 10.73
C ASP A 29 -0.01 -0.77 9.47
N LEU A 30 0.43 0.47 9.18
CA LEU A 30 1.24 0.78 8.00
C LEU A 30 2.74 0.58 8.20
N MET A 31 3.20 0.45 9.45
CA MET A 31 4.59 0.11 9.78
C MET A 31 4.97 -1.28 9.27
N GLY A 32 6.26 -1.48 8.96
CA GLY A 32 6.80 -2.75 8.47
C GLY A 32 7.28 -2.67 7.02
N THR A 33 7.51 -3.84 6.41
CA THR A 33 8.04 -3.99 5.06
C THR A 33 6.93 -4.44 4.10
N TRP A 34 6.82 -3.76 2.96
CA TRP A 34 5.75 -3.90 1.98
C TRP A 34 6.33 -4.12 0.59
N TYR A 35 5.85 -5.16 -0.09
CA TYR A 35 6.31 -5.58 -1.40
C TYR A 35 5.21 -5.47 -2.45
N SER A 36 5.52 -4.91 -3.62
CA SER A 36 4.64 -4.92 -4.79
C SER A 36 5.42 -5.41 -6.01
N GLU A 37 4.71 -6.13 -6.88
CA GLU A 37 5.22 -6.55 -8.18
C GLU A 37 4.13 -6.30 -9.22
N GLN A 38 4.52 -5.70 -10.35
CA GLN A 38 3.63 -5.49 -11.49
C GLN A 38 4.38 -5.84 -12.77
N GLN A 39 3.72 -6.57 -13.66
CA GLN A 39 4.20 -6.78 -15.01
C GLN A 39 3.68 -5.64 -15.90
N GLN A 40 4.57 -4.96 -16.59
CA GLN A 40 4.25 -3.95 -17.59
C GLN A 40 5.03 -4.26 -18.86
N ASP A 41 4.32 -4.58 -19.94
CA ASP A 41 4.91 -5.07 -21.18
C ASP A 41 5.87 -6.25 -20.90
N ASP A 42 7.12 -6.17 -21.39
CA ASP A 42 8.16 -7.18 -21.17
C ASP A 42 8.97 -6.94 -19.87
N GLU A 43 8.60 -5.97 -19.05
CA GLU A 43 9.30 -5.61 -17.82
C GLU A 43 8.52 -5.99 -16.56
N THR A 44 9.25 -6.47 -15.56
CA THR A 44 8.73 -6.68 -14.20
C THR A 44 9.19 -5.53 -13.32
N MET A 45 8.24 -4.77 -12.81
CA MET A 45 8.45 -3.66 -11.88
C MET A 45 8.25 -4.17 -10.45
N LYS A 46 9.24 -3.98 -9.58
CA LYS A 46 9.21 -4.44 -8.18
C LYS A 46 9.43 -3.26 -7.24
N TRP A 47 8.61 -3.12 -6.21
CA TRP A 47 8.75 -2.12 -5.15
C TRP A 47 8.90 -2.81 -3.80
N LEU A 48 9.84 -2.32 -2.99
CA LEU A 48 9.99 -2.71 -1.60
C LEU A 48 10.09 -1.45 -0.75
N THR A 49 9.10 -1.23 0.11
CA THR A 49 9.04 -0.06 1.00
C THR A 49 9.04 -0.51 2.44
N ARG A 50 9.91 0.07 3.26
CA ARG A 50 9.94 -0.14 4.72
C ARG A 50 9.58 1.15 5.44
N ARG A 51 8.54 1.10 6.29
CA ARG A 51 8.11 2.19 7.18
C ARG A 51 8.48 1.86 8.62
N MET A 52 9.29 2.71 9.25
CA MET A 52 9.85 2.52 10.60
C MET A 52 9.04 3.29 11.65
N ASP A 53 9.21 2.92 12.92
CA ASP A 53 8.55 3.49 14.11
C ASP A 53 8.97 4.94 14.42
N ASN A 54 10.14 5.35 13.94
CA ASN A 54 10.66 6.71 14.05
C ASN A 54 10.20 7.65 12.91
N ASN A 55 9.11 7.30 12.22
CA ASN A 55 8.55 8.02 11.06
C ASN A 55 9.49 8.12 9.85
N ARG A 56 10.57 7.33 9.79
CA ARG A 56 11.42 7.23 8.60
C ARG A 56 10.92 6.13 7.68
N TYR A 57 11.11 6.30 6.38
CA TYR A 57 10.94 5.21 5.41
C TYR A 57 12.12 5.12 4.44
N ALA A 58 12.26 3.93 3.86
CA ALA A 58 13.14 3.68 2.73
C ALA A 58 12.38 2.85 1.70
N ALA A 59 12.58 3.15 0.43
CA ALA A 59 12.03 2.36 -0.67
C ALA A 59 13.11 2.00 -1.70
N LEU A 60 12.95 0.82 -2.28
CA LEU A 60 13.72 0.33 -3.41
C LEU A 60 12.76 -0.01 -4.54
N PHE A 61 13.04 0.52 -5.71
CA PHE A 61 12.32 0.25 -6.93
C PHE A 61 13.28 -0.40 -7.93
N LEU A 62 12.87 -1.55 -8.48
CA LEU A 62 13.60 -2.27 -9.53
C LEU A 62 12.71 -2.40 -10.76
N VAL A 63 13.33 -2.30 -11.93
CA VAL A 63 12.75 -2.76 -13.19
C VAL A 63 13.65 -3.86 -13.74
N CYS A 64 13.03 -4.98 -14.09
CA CYS A 64 13.70 -6.18 -14.57
C CYS A 64 13.19 -6.52 -15.97
N ASN A 65 14.09 -6.88 -16.88
CA ASN A 65 13.77 -7.51 -18.15
C ASN A 65 14.21 -8.98 -18.06
N GLY A 66 13.29 -9.85 -17.65
CA GLY A 66 13.63 -11.19 -17.17
C GLY A 66 14.63 -11.12 -16.01
N LYS A 67 15.82 -11.71 -16.21
CA LYS A 67 16.89 -11.75 -15.19
C LYS A 67 17.77 -10.51 -15.20
N ASP A 68 17.64 -9.65 -16.21
CA ASP A 68 18.49 -8.49 -16.37
C ASP A 68 17.87 -7.29 -15.64
N LEU A 69 18.71 -6.60 -14.87
CA LEU A 69 18.32 -5.38 -14.17
C LEU A 69 18.37 -4.19 -15.13
N SER A 70 17.23 -3.60 -15.46
CA SER A 70 17.14 -2.45 -16.36
C SER A 70 17.14 -1.11 -15.61
N TRP A 71 16.62 -1.06 -14.38
CA TRP A 71 16.58 0.16 -13.58
C TRP A 71 16.61 -0.11 -12.07
N VAL A 72 17.27 0.77 -11.31
CA VAL A 72 17.16 0.85 -9.85
C VAL A 72 16.88 2.28 -9.45
N GLN A 73 15.99 2.47 -8.49
CA GLN A 73 15.85 3.71 -7.77
C GLN A 73 15.75 3.44 -6.26
N LYS A 74 16.47 4.24 -5.49
CA LYS A 74 16.43 4.22 -4.03
C LYS A 74 15.81 5.52 -3.54
N GLU A 75 14.97 5.40 -2.54
CA GLU A 75 14.25 6.53 -1.96
C GLU A 75 14.34 6.48 -0.43
N THR A 76 14.51 7.63 0.21
CA THR A 76 14.38 7.75 1.67
C THR A 76 13.71 9.06 2.05
N GLY A 77 13.00 9.04 3.16
CA GLY A 77 12.29 10.21 3.65
C GLY A 77 11.59 9.96 4.97
N ASP A 78 10.64 10.83 5.24
CA ASP A 78 9.75 10.73 6.39
C ASP A 78 8.35 10.35 5.91
N TRP A 79 7.63 9.55 6.69
CA TRP A 79 6.26 9.15 6.39
C TRP A 79 5.35 9.44 7.59
N GLN A 80 4.08 9.67 7.30
CA GLN A 80 3.05 9.88 8.32
C GLN A 80 1.66 9.59 7.74
N LEU A 81 0.72 9.29 8.63
CA LEU A 81 -0.70 9.19 8.29
C LEU A 81 -1.42 10.44 8.81
N GLU A 82 -1.95 11.25 7.90
CA GLU A 82 -2.65 12.50 8.22
C GLU A 82 -4.06 12.47 7.63
N ASN A 83 -5.10 12.57 8.48
CA ASN A 83 -6.50 12.59 8.03
C ASN A 83 -6.90 11.38 7.14
N GLY A 84 -6.29 10.21 7.38
CA GLY A 84 -6.53 9.01 6.57
C GLY A 84 -5.76 8.98 5.24
N GLU A 85 -4.87 9.94 4.99
CA GLU A 85 -3.97 9.98 3.84
C GLU A 85 -2.54 9.59 4.28
N LEU A 86 -1.87 8.74 3.50
CA LEU A 86 -0.45 8.47 3.68
C LEU A 86 0.33 9.59 2.98
N VAL A 87 1.18 10.26 3.75
CA VAL A 87 2.05 11.33 3.27
C VAL A 87 3.50 10.90 3.41
N GLU A 88 4.23 10.88 2.29
CA GLU A 88 5.65 10.56 2.22
C GLU A 88 6.41 11.82 1.75
N ASN A 89 7.29 12.33 2.62
CA ASN A 89 8.16 13.47 2.33
C ASN A 89 9.54 12.94 1.90
N VAL A 90 9.75 12.84 0.59
CA VAL A 90 10.97 12.31 0.01
C VAL A 90 12.12 13.30 0.24
N SER A 91 13.16 12.88 0.93
CA SER A 91 14.36 13.69 1.21
C SER A 91 15.56 13.33 0.32
N SER A 92 15.60 12.08 -0.16
CA SER A 92 16.62 11.61 -1.10
C SER A 92 15.99 10.62 -2.05
N MET A 93 16.30 10.79 -3.34
CA MET A 93 15.94 9.87 -4.40
C MET A 93 17.10 9.81 -5.38
N GLU A 94 17.61 8.62 -5.62
CA GLU A 94 18.78 8.37 -6.45
C GLU A 94 18.52 7.17 -7.37
N ASP A 95 18.80 7.34 -8.66
CA ASP A 95 18.74 6.24 -9.62
C ASP A 95 20.07 5.46 -9.70
N MET A 96 20.07 4.36 -10.46
CA MET A 96 21.24 3.50 -10.62
C MET A 96 22.49 4.20 -11.20
N ASN A 97 22.32 5.36 -11.85
CA ASN A 97 23.42 6.16 -12.38
C ASN A 97 23.98 7.15 -11.34
N GLY A 98 23.49 7.12 -10.10
CA GLY A 98 23.85 8.05 -9.04
C GLY A 98 23.23 9.44 -9.21
N LYS A 99 22.26 9.61 -10.13
CA LYS A 99 21.62 10.89 -10.35
C LYS A 99 20.61 11.14 -9.22
N LYS A 100 20.87 12.20 -8.44
CA LYS A 100 19.93 12.71 -7.44
C LYS A 100 18.76 13.39 -8.13
N GLN A 101 17.55 12.94 -7.80
CA GLN A 101 16.31 13.52 -8.31
C GLN A 101 15.71 14.54 -7.33
N VAL A 102 16.05 14.46 -6.04
CA VAL A 102 15.70 15.46 -5.03
C VAL A 102 16.93 16.34 -4.74
N PRO A 103 16.86 17.66 -4.94
CA PRO A 103 17.95 18.57 -4.61
C PRO A 103 18.26 18.57 -3.11
N GLU A 104 19.51 18.84 -2.74
CA GLU A 104 19.93 18.91 -1.35
C GLU A 104 19.13 19.97 -0.56
N GLY A 105 18.68 19.61 0.65
CA GLY A 105 17.87 20.47 1.50
C GLY A 105 16.44 20.71 0.98
N LYS A 106 15.99 19.96 -0.05
CA LYS A 106 14.61 19.98 -0.53
C LYS A 106 13.91 18.67 -0.19
N THR A 107 12.58 18.74 -0.16
CA THR A 107 11.71 17.59 -0.03
C THR A 107 10.69 17.59 -1.16
N VAL A 108 10.30 16.39 -1.61
CA VAL A 108 9.18 16.20 -2.53
C VAL A 108 8.10 15.47 -1.76
N THR A 109 6.91 16.05 -1.66
CA THR A 109 5.79 15.41 -0.97
C THR A 109 5.01 14.54 -1.94
N GLN A 110 4.79 13.28 -1.56
CA GLN A 110 3.89 12.35 -2.22
C GLN A 110 2.73 12.07 -1.26
N THR A 111 1.50 12.12 -1.78
CA THR A 111 0.29 11.88 -0.99
C THR A 111 -0.50 10.74 -1.61
N TYR A 112 -0.97 9.84 -0.76
CA TYR A 112 -1.75 8.68 -1.14
C TYR A 112 -3.09 8.66 -0.39
N THR A 113 -4.15 8.31 -1.11
CA THR A 113 -5.54 8.31 -0.68
C THR A 113 -6.14 6.91 -0.87
N GLU A 114 -7.38 6.73 -0.42
CA GLU A 114 -8.12 5.46 -0.57
C GLU A 114 -7.37 4.27 0.05
N LEU A 115 -6.75 4.49 1.21
CA LEU A 115 -6.02 3.46 1.93
C LEU A 115 -6.98 2.35 2.37
N ASN A 116 -6.70 1.13 1.90
CA ASN A 116 -7.43 -0.06 2.29
C ASN A 116 -6.43 -1.13 2.74
N LEU A 117 -6.64 -1.64 3.95
CA LEU A 117 -5.85 -2.73 4.50
C LEU A 117 -6.75 -3.93 4.77
N ASN A 118 -6.48 -5.03 4.07
CA ASN A 118 -7.17 -6.30 4.25
C ASN A 118 -6.14 -7.39 4.62
N GLY A 119 -5.99 -7.64 5.92
CA GLY A 119 -4.94 -8.52 6.43
C GLY A 119 -3.55 -7.97 6.10
N ASP A 120 -2.81 -8.71 5.27
CA ASP A 120 -1.46 -8.34 4.83
C ASP A 120 -1.42 -7.68 3.44
N VAL A 121 -2.58 -7.31 2.90
CA VAL A 121 -2.69 -6.60 1.62
C VAL A 121 -3.06 -5.14 1.86
N LEU A 122 -2.14 -4.23 1.49
CA LEU A 122 -2.32 -2.79 1.56
C LEU A 122 -2.48 -2.22 0.15
N ALA A 123 -3.61 -1.59 -0.11
CA ALA A 123 -3.85 -0.87 -1.36
C ALA A 123 -4.01 0.64 -1.10
N TYR A 124 -3.53 1.46 -2.02
CA TYR A 124 -3.72 2.90 -2.01
C TYR A 124 -3.54 3.52 -3.40
N GLN A 125 -4.07 4.74 -3.58
CA GLN A 125 -3.98 5.49 -4.83
C GLN A 125 -3.13 6.74 -4.63
N LYS A 126 -2.29 7.08 -5.63
CA LYS A 126 -1.56 8.35 -5.60
C LYS A 126 -2.51 9.52 -5.89
N LYS A 127 -2.58 10.46 -4.95
CA LYS A 127 -3.48 11.62 -5.00
C LYS A 127 -3.26 12.43 -6.27
N GLY A 128 -4.35 12.76 -6.96
CA GLY A 128 -4.33 13.52 -8.21
C GLY A 128 -3.95 12.70 -9.45
N THR A 129 -3.85 11.38 -9.35
CA THR A 129 -3.60 10.46 -10.47
C THR A 129 -4.55 9.27 -10.40
N ASP A 130 -4.69 8.51 -11.47
CA ASP A 130 -5.39 7.21 -11.52
C ASP A 130 -4.49 6.03 -11.12
N LYS A 131 -3.26 6.29 -10.68
CA LYS A 131 -2.30 5.25 -10.32
C LYS A 131 -2.64 4.62 -8.97
N GLN A 132 -2.99 3.35 -9.01
CA GLN A 132 -3.23 2.51 -7.85
C GLN A 132 -2.02 1.60 -7.59
N PHE A 133 -1.79 1.31 -6.32
CA PHE A 133 -0.75 0.41 -5.87
C PHE A 133 -1.34 -0.58 -4.89
N GLU A 134 -0.86 -1.81 -4.97
CA GLU A 134 -1.18 -2.90 -4.06
C GLU A 134 0.12 -3.54 -3.57
N PHE A 135 0.25 -3.68 -2.26
CA PHE A 135 1.42 -4.22 -1.59
C PHE A 135 1.03 -5.36 -0.67
N ASN A 136 1.87 -6.38 -0.63
CA ASN A 136 1.81 -7.45 0.34
C ASN A 136 2.82 -7.19 1.46
N ARG A 137 2.44 -7.42 2.71
CA ARG A 137 3.37 -7.37 3.83
C ARG A 137 4.37 -8.51 3.71
N VAL A 138 5.64 -8.21 3.95
CA VAL A 138 6.73 -9.19 3.97
C VAL A 138 7.54 -9.05 5.26
N GLU A 139 8.32 -10.07 5.56
CA GLU A 139 9.19 -10.07 6.73
C GLU A 139 10.31 -9.03 6.64
N ASP A 140 10.81 -8.61 7.80
CA ASP A 140 11.96 -7.73 7.88
C ASP A 140 13.21 -8.40 7.30
N GLY A 141 13.89 -7.70 6.39
CA GLY A 141 15.07 -8.23 5.70
C GLY A 141 14.76 -8.94 4.38
N TYR A 142 13.48 -8.98 3.96
CA TYR A 142 13.09 -9.40 2.62
C TYR A 142 13.87 -8.64 1.55
N GLN A 143 14.28 -9.34 0.49
CA GLN A 143 15.09 -8.78 -0.59
C GLN A 143 14.40 -9.00 -1.93
N ILE A 144 14.48 -8.00 -2.79
CA ILE A 144 13.98 -8.07 -4.17
C ILE A 144 15.16 -8.20 -5.13
N ARG A 145 14.96 -8.97 -6.20
CA ARG A 145 15.93 -9.25 -7.26
C ARG A 145 15.21 -9.49 -8.58
N CYS A 146 15.93 -9.41 -9.69
CA CYS A 146 15.47 -9.93 -10.97
C CYS A 146 15.74 -11.45 -11.00
N ASP A 147 14.72 -12.25 -11.31
CA ASP A 147 14.76 -13.72 -11.23
C ASP A 147 14.18 -14.42 -12.47
#